data_AF-A0A4Q5P607-F1
#
_entry.id   AF-A0A4Q5P607-F1
#
_cell.length_a   1.000
_cell.length_b   1.000
_cell.length_c   1.000
_cell.angle_alpha   90.00
_cell.angle_beta   90.00
_cell.angle_gamma   90.00
#
_symmetry.space_group_name_H-M   'P 1'
#
loop_
_entity.id
_entity.type
_entity.pdbx_description
1 polymer ?
#
loop_
_entity_poly.entity_id
_entity_poly.type
_entity_poly.pdbx_seq_one_letter_code
_entity_poly.pdbx_strand_id
1 'polypeptide(L)' 'MKTFSAKPADVVHEWFVIDATDKVLGRVASEVALRLRGKHKAIYTPHVDTGDFIVII' A
#
# COMPACT_ATOMS: atom_id res chain seq x y z
N MET A 1 11.52 -25.14 6.26
CA MET A 1 10.34 -24.24 6.39
C MET A 1 10.26 -23.41 5.11
N LYS A 2 9.07 -23.27 4.49
CA LYS A 2 8.88 -22.41 3.32
C LYS A 2 8.54 -20.99 3.78
N THR A 3 9.10 -19.99 3.10
CA THR A 3 8.74 -18.59 3.35
C THR A 3 7.27 -18.36 3.04
N PHE A 4 6.60 -17.55 3.86
CA PHE A 4 5.22 -17.15 3.60
C PHE A 4 5.12 -16.41 2.26
N SER A 5 4.05 -16.67 1.51
CA SER A 5 3.67 -15.87 0.34
C SER A 5 2.18 -15.61 0.45
N ALA A 6 1.80 -14.33 0.39
CA ALA A 6 0.40 -13.93 0.42
C ALA A 6 -0.35 -14.56 -0.75
N LYS A 7 -1.60 -14.96 -0.53
CA LYS A 7 -2.50 -15.37 -1.61
C LYS A 7 -3.44 -14.22 -1.92
N PRO A 8 -3.66 -13.85 -3.18
CA PRO A 8 -4.53 -12.72 -3.53
C PRO A 8 -5.92 -12.77 -2.88
N ALA A 9 -6.50 -13.97 -2.72
CA ALA A 9 -7.82 -14.16 -2.11
C ALA A 9 -7.86 -13.83 -0.60
N ASP A 10 -6.72 -13.91 0.09
CA ASP A 10 -6.62 -13.71 1.54
C ASP A 10 -6.13 -12.29 1.88
N VAL A 11 -5.79 -11.47 0.87
CA VAL A 11 -5.34 -10.09 1.07
C VAL A 11 -6.52 -9.20 1.42
N VAL A 12 -6.43 -8.53 2.56
CA VAL A 12 -7.36 -7.47 2.95
C VAL A 12 -6.78 -6.13 2.55
N HIS A 13 -7.54 -5.40 1.72
CA HIS A 13 -7.23 -4.04 1.31
C HIS A 13 -8.08 -3.06 2.12
N GLU A 14 -7.42 -2.12 2.80
CA GLU A 14 -8.07 -1.07 3.56
C GLU A 14 -8.22 0.19 2.68
N TRP A 15 -9.09 1.11 3.10
CA TRP A 15 -9.32 2.38 2.41
C TRP A 15 -8.80 3.54 3.26
N PHE A 16 -8.03 4.42 2.63
CA PHE A 16 -7.51 5.62 3.24
C PHE A 16 -7.88 6.85 2.42
N VAL A 17 -8.09 7.96 3.11
CA VAL A 17 -8.25 9.29 2.50
C VAL A 17 -7.09 10.16 2.98
N ILE A 18 -6.40 10.81 2.04
CA ILE A 18 -5.27 11.69 2.32
C ILE A 18 -5.60 13.08 1.79
N ASP A 19 -5.54 14.09 2.66
CA ASP A 19 -5.55 15.50 2.27
C ASP A 19 -4.14 15.94 1.88
N ALA A 20 -3.96 16.33 0.62
CA ALA A 20 -2.70 16.77 0.05
C ALA A 20 -2.52 18.30 0.07
N THR A 21 -3.47 19.05 0.65
CA THR A 21 -3.37 20.51 0.79
C THR A 21 -2.10 20.91 1.54
N ASP A 22 -1.36 21.88 0.98
CA ASP A 22 -0.07 22.37 1.48
C ASP A 22 1.03 21.31 1.68
N LYS A 23 0.92 20.16 1.00
CA LYS A 23 1.94 19.11 1.02
C LYS A 23 2.86 19.18 -0.20
N VAL A 24 4.11 18.80 0.01
CA VAL A 24 5.08 18.65 -1.09
C VAL A 24 4.73 17.40 -1.89
N LEU A 25 4.33 17.58 -3.14
CA LEU A 25 3.87 16.53 -4.06
C LEU A 25 4.74 15.26 -4.01
N GLY A 26 6.06 15.41 -4.17
CA GLY A 26 6.97 14.27 -4.22
C GLY A 26 7.02 13.44 -2.93
N ARG A 27 6.81 14.08 -1.77
CA ARG A 27 6.77 13.37 -0.47
C ARG A 27 5.49 12.57 -0.33
N VAL A 28 4.34 13.17 -0.68
CA VAL A 28 3.05 12.49 -0.66
C VAL A 28 3.05 11.31 -1.64
N ALA A 29 3.46 11.56 -2.89
CA ALA A 29 3.49 10.53 -3.92
C ALA A 29 4.38 9.33 -3.54
N SER A 30 5.54 9.58 -2.93
CA SER A 30 6.45 8.51 -2.49
C SER A 30 5.84 7.64 -1.39
N GLU A 31 5.15 8.25 -0.42
CA GLU A 31 4.51 7.52 0.67
C GLU A 31 3.26 6.76 0.20
N VAL A 32 2.47 7.37 -0.68
CA VAL A 32 1.32 6.73 -1.33
C VAL A 32 1.78 5.52 -2.14
N ALA A 33 2.86 5.64 -2.93
CA ALA A 33 3.40 4.51 -3.69
C ALA A 33 3.87 3.36 -2.79
N LEU A 34 4.43 3.64 -1.60
CA LEU A 34 4.79 2.62 -0.62
C LEU A 34 3.55 1.85 -0.13
N ARG A 35 2.45 2.56 0.14
CA ARG A 35 1.19 1.97 0.60
C ARG A 35 0.44 1.22 -0.49
N LEU A 36 0.34 1.78 -1.70
CA LEU A 36 -0.24 1.10 -2.87
C LEU A 36 0.48 -0.21 -3.19
N ARG A 37 1.80 -0.28 -2.97
CA ARG A 37 2.56 -1.53 -3.16
C ARG A 37 2.45 -2.50 -1.98
N GLY A 38 1.87 -2.08 -0.85
CA GLY A 38 1.75 -2.88 0.36
C GLY A 38 3.07 -3.11 1.12
N LYS A 39 4.14 -2.37 0.78
CA LYS A 39 5.48 -2.52 1.39
C LYS A 39 5.51 -2.21 2.89
N HIS A 40 4.49 -1.55 3.40
CA HIS A 40 4.33 -1.27 4.83
C HIS A 40 3.73 -2.47 5.60
N LYS A 41 3.13 -3.45 4.92
CA LYS A 41 2.56 -4.66 5.55
C LYS A 41 3.62 -5.76 5.65
N ALA A 42 3.63 -6.49 6.77
CA ALA A 42 4.54 -7.63 6.98
C ALA A 42 4.32 -8.79 5.99
N ILE A 43 3.15 -8.84 5.34
CA ILE A 43 2.78 -9.85 4.34
C ILE A 43 3.23 -9.49 2.91
N TYR A 44 3.99 -8.40 2.73
CA TYR A 44 4.44 -7.94 1.43
C TYR A 44 5.07 -9.08 0.61
N THR A 45 4.46 -9.34 -0.55
CA THR A 45 4.88 -10.39 -1.47
C THR A 45 5.04 -9.75 -2.84
N PRO A 46 6.25 -9.67 -3.44
CA PRO A 46 6.51 -8.81 -4.60
C PRO A 46 5.64 -9.05 -5.84
N HIS A 47 5.10 -10.27 -5.99
CA HIS A 47 4.27 -10.68 -7.13
C HIS A 47 2.76 -10.64 -6.83
N VAL A 48 2.37 -10.21 -5.63
CA VAL A 48 0.97 -10.08 -5.21
C VAL A 48 0.72 -8.63 -4.80
N ASP A 49 -0.40 -8.07 -5.23
CA ASP A 49 -0.86 -6.79 -4.72
C ASP A 49 -1.35 -6.96 -3.29
N THR A 50 -0.58 -6.45 -2.33
CA THR A 50 -0.95 -6.42 -0.90
C THR A 50 -1.22 -4.99 -0.43
N GLY A 51 -1.44 -4.05 -1.36
CA GLY A 51 -1.60 -2.63 -1.08
C GLY A 51 -2.90 -2.27 -0.40
N ASP A 52 -3.13 -0.97 -0.29
CA ASP A 52 -4.39 -0.39 0.18
C ASP A 52 -4.90 0.63 -0.82
N PHE A 53 -6.20 0.88 -0.80
CA PHE A 53 -6.81 1.89 -1.64
C PHE A 53 -6.66 3.26 -1.00
N ILE A 54 -6.24 4.24 -1.81
CA ILE A 54 -5.98 5.60 -1.35
C ILE A 54 -6.75 6.57 -2.23
N VAL A 55 -7.59 7.39 -1.60
CA VAL A 55 -8.22 8.56 -2.19
C VAL A 55 -7.44 9.79 -1.73
N ILE A 56 -7.10 10.68 -2.66
CA ILE A 56 -6.39 11.92 -2.36
C ILE A 56 -7.33 13.10 -2.63
N ILE A 57 -7.47 13.99 -1.66
CA ILE A 57 -8.19 15.27 -1.76
C ILE A 57 -7.23 16.45 -1.71
#